data_AF-A0A8D3DFW5-F1
#
_entry.id   AF-A0A8D3DFW5-F1
#
_cell.length_a   1.000
_cell.length_b   1.000
_cell.length_c   1.000
_cell.angle_alpha   90.00
_cell.angle_beta   90.00
_cell.angle_gamma   90.00
#
_symmetry.space_group_name_H-M   'P 1'
#
loop_
_entity.id
_entity.type
_entity.pdbx_description
1 polymer ?
#
loop_
_entity_poly.entity_id
_entity_poly.type
_entity_poly.pdbx_seq_one_letter_code
_entity_poly.pdbx_strand_id
1 'polypeptide(L)'
;MSSDTNVCAAEVVLGFLEEAEPWRLRSPQFPSKVGGKPAWLSQTGLPSLPGLECETCRLPMAFLLQVYAPISGQDRSFHRSLFLFCCKTSECYAHNDSRCMRGFVNGLAILKYQHNLKCPI
;
A
#
# COMPACT_ATOMS: atom_id res chain seq x y z
N MET A 1 -34.15 -19.27 14.63
CA MET A 1 -33.37 -19.00 13.41
C MET A 1 -32.99 -17.53 13.43
N SER A 2 -31.97 -17.19 14.23
CA SER A 2 -31.47 -15.82 14.33
C SER A 2 -30.42 -15.64 13.25
N SER A 3 -30.76 -14.86 12.23
CA SER A 3 -29.86 -14.49 11.15
C SER A 3 -28.82 -13.52 11.69
N ASP A 4 -27.66 -14.05 12.07
CA ASP A 4 -26.45 -13.28 12.37
C ASP A 4 -26.00 -12.55 11.09
N THR A 5 -26.58 -11.37 10.86
CA THR A 5 -25.99 -10.39 9.95
C THR A 5 -24.89 -9.70 10.73
N ASN A 6 -23.75 -10.39 10.87
CA ASN A 6 -22.51 -9.77 11.33
C ASN A 6 -22.02 -8.85 10.20
N VAL A 7 -22.63 -7.67 10.11
CA VAL A 7 -22.05 -6.56 9.37
C VAL A 7 -20.80 -6.19 10.17
N CYS A 8 -19.63 -6.66 9.71
CA CYS A 8 -18.36 -6.18 10.21
C CYS A 8 -18.38 -4.65 10.08
N ALA A 9 -18.55 -3.95 11.20
CA ALA A 9 -18.46 -2.51 11.22
C ALA A 9 -17.12 -2.12 10.60
N ALA A 10 -17.14 -1.26 9.58
CA ALA A 10 -15.92 -0.78 8.96
C ALA A 10 -15.14 0.02 10.01
N GLU A 11 -14.07 -0.57 10.53
CA GLU A 11 -13.18 0.10 11.47
C GLU A 11 -12.47 1.25 10.74
N VAL A 12 -12.65 2.47 11.23
CA VAL A 12 -11.98 3.66 10.70
C VAL A 12 -10.74 3.91 11.53
N VAL A 13 -9.57 3.77 10.91
CA VAL A 13 -8.29 4.09 11.53
C VAL A 13 -7.87 5.50 11.14
N LEU A 14 -7.55 6.32 12.14
CA LEU A 14 -6.99 7.66 11.98
C LEU A 14 -5.55 7.67 12.48
N GLY A 15 -4.73 8.58 11.96
CA GLY A 15 -3.34 8.73 12.38
C GLY A 15 -2.73 10.05 11.95
N PHE A 16 -1.68 10.47 12.65
CA PHE A 16 -0.87 11.63 12.33
C PHE A 16 0.48 11.20 11.78
N LEU A 17 1.15 12.11 11.07
CA LEU A 17 2.52 11.87 10.62
C LEU A 17 3.48 12.11 11.78
N GLU A 18 4.25 11.08 12.12
CA GLU A 18 5.26 11.11 13.17
C GLU A 18 6.58 10.57 12.63
N GLU A 19 7.69 10.99 13.25
CA GLU A 19 8.99 10.38 12.99
C GLU A 19 8.99 8.93 13.48
N ALA A 20 9.64 8.05 12.72
CA ALA A 20 9.72 6.65 13.05
C ALA A 20 11.11 6.12 12.75
N GLU A 21 11.57 5.23 13.62
CA GLU A 21 12.82 4.51 13.42
C GLU A 21 12.85 3.79 12.05
N PRO A 22 13.97 3.81 11.31
CA PRO A 22 14.03 3.27 9.96
C PRO A 22 13.65 1.78 9.84
N TRP A 23 13.84 1.00 10.91
CA TRP A 23 13.46 -0.41 10.93
C TRP A 23 11.93 -0.62 10.97
N ARG A 24 11.16 0.33 11.53
CA ARG A 24 9.68 0.29 11.53
C ARG A 24 9.09 0.54 10.14
N LEU A 25 9.87 1.14 9.24
CA LEU A 25 9.43 1.52 7.89
C LEU A 25 9.73 0.45 6.82
N ARG A 26 10.18 -0.74 7.21
CA ARG A 26 10.51 -1.84 6.29
C ARG A 26 9.30 -2.75 6.08
N SER A 27 9.34 -3.51 4.98
CA SER A 27 8.23 -4.40 4.56
C SER A 27 7.74 -5.39 5.63
N PRO A 28 8.61 -6.07 6.41
CA PRO A 28 8.17 -7.01 7.45
C PRO A 28 7.33 -6.39 8.58
N GLN A 29 7.35 -5.06 8.70
CA GLN A 29 6.64 -4.30 9.74
C GLN A 29 5.27 -3.79 9.24
N PHE A 30 4.90 -4.06 7.99
CA PHE A 30 3.62 -3.66 7.38
C PHE A 30 3.25 -2.18 7.62
N PRO A 31 4.14 -1.21 7.30
CA PRO A 31 3.94 0.16 7.72
C PRO A 31 2.86 0.89 6.91
N SER A 32 2.14 1.79 7.58
CA SER A 32 1.55 2.98 6.94
C SER A 32 2.57 4.11 7.02
N LYS A 33 2.92 4.76 5.90
CA LYS A 33 3.94 5.81 5.86
C LYS A 33 3.83 6.74 4.66
N VAL A 34 4.44 7.91 4.78
CA VAL A 34 4.58 8.91 3.71
C VAL A 34 6.04 8.96 3.24
N GLY A 35 6.25 9.00 1.93
CA GLY A 35 7.57 9.20 1.31
C GLY A 35 8.59 8.06 1.46
N GLY A 36 9.80 8.32 0.98
CA GLY A 36 10.89 7.35 0.90
C GLY A 36 10.65 6.29 -0.18
N LYS A 37 11.17 5.07 0.04
CA LYS A 37 10.95 3.93 -0.86
C LYS A 37 9.72 3.11 -0.42
N PRO A 38 8.88 2.61 -1.33
CA PRO A 38 7.75 1.75 -0.97
C PRO A 38 8.23 0.46 -0.28
N ALA A 39 7.55 0.06 0.79
CA ALA A 39 7.76 -1.19 1.50
C ALA A 39 6.81 -2.26 0.96
N TRP A 40 7.16 -2.84 -0.18
CA TRP A 40 6.34 -3.85 -0.89
C TRP A 40 6.15 -5.13 -0.07
N LEU A 41 4.93 -5.66 -0.03
CA LEU A 41 4.60 -6.91 0.66
C LEU A 41 4.95 -8.15 -0.15
N SER A 42 4.76 -8.09 -1.47
CA SER A 42 5.13 -9.13 -2.43
C SER A 42 5.98 -8.54 -3.56
N GLN A 43 7.01 -9.28 -3.98
CA GLN A 43 7.84 -8.94 -5.13
C GLN A 43 7.16 -9.26 -6.47
N THR A 44 6.01 -9.93 -6.44
CA THR A 44 5.23 -10.25 -7.64
C THR A 44 4.21 -9.16 -7.93
N GLY A 45 4.00 -8.83 -9.20
CA GLY A 45 2.98 -7.85 -9.62
C GLY A 45 3.34 -6.42 -9.23
N LEU A 46 4.64 -6.11 -9.11
CA LEU A 46 5.10 -4.74 -8.93
C LEU A 46 4.83 -3.93 -10.20
N PRO A 47 4.54 -2.63 -10.06
CA PRO A 47 4.30 -1.77 -11.21
C PRO A 47 5.57 -1.69 -12.07
N SER A 48 5.37 -1.78 -13.38
CA SER A 48 6.43 -1.52 -14.36
C SER A 48 6.77 -0.03 -14.41
N LEU A 49 7.93 0.32 -14.99
CA LEU A 49 8.31 1.72 -15.17
C LEU A 49 7.23 2.53 -15.93
N PRO A 50 6.67 2.05 -17.07
CA PRO A 50 5.55 2.75 -17.73
C PRO A 50 4.30 2.84 -16.86
N GLY A 51 4.09 1.85 -15.97
CA GLY A 51 3.02 1.87 -14.98
C GLY A 51 3.19 2.98 -13.94
N LEU A 52 4.39 3.51 -13.74
CA LEU A 52 4.71 4.60 -12.82
C LEU A 52 4.97 5.94 -13.52
N GLU A 53 4.53 6.11 -14.76
CA GLU A 53 4.57 7.39 -15.44
C GLU A 53 3.24 8.14 -15.30
N CYS A 54 3.33 9.46 -15.21
CA CYS A 54 2.18 10.35 -15.24
C CYS A 54 1.48 10.24 -16.61
N GLU A 55 0.15 10.26 -16.62
CA GLU A 55 -0.59 10.18 -17.88
C GLU A 55 -0.56 11.51 -18.65
N THR A 56 -0.31 12.63 -17.97
CA THR A 56 -0.24 13.97 -18.56
C THR A 56 1.13 14.27 -19.17
N CYS A 57 2.20 14.28 -18.37
CA CYS A 57 3.55 14.65 -18.83
C CYS A 57 4.43 13.46 -19.21
N ARG A 58 3.97 12.21 -18.99
CA ARG A 58 4.73 10.98 -19.23
C ARG A 58 6.05 10.86 -18.46
N LEU A 59 6.30 11.74 -17.48
CA LEU A 59 7.46 11.66 -16.60
C LEU A 59 7.24 10.65 -15.46
N PRO A 60 8.32 10.06 -14.92
CA PRO A 60 8.24 9.17 -13.76
C PRO A 60 7.64 9.85 -12.53
N MET A 61 6.72 9.14 -11.88
CA MET A 61 6.03 9.57 -10.67
C MET A 61 6.84 9.22 -9.42
N ALA A 62 6.65 10.01 -8.38
CA ALA A 62 7.26 9.80 -7.06
C ALA A 62 6.34 8.98 -6.16
N PHE A 63 6.91 8.16 -5.28
CA PHE A 63 6.13 7.54 -4.22
C PHE A 63 5.67 8.60 -3.21
N LEU A 64 4.36 8.71 -3.01
CA LEU A 64 3.76 9.65 -2.07
C LEU A 64 3.53 9.00 -0.71
N LEU A 65 2.76 7.90 -0.66
CA LEU A 65 2.44 7.22 0.59
C LEU A 65 2.05 5.76 0.38
N GLN A 66 2.06 5.01 1.47
CA GLN A 66 1.42 3.70 1.57
C GLN A 66 0.56 3.61 2.82
N VAL A 67 -0.54 2.86 2.74
CA VAL A 67 -1.43 2.56 3.85
C VAL A 67 -1.58 1.06 3.98
N TYR A 68 -1.26 0.52 5.15
CA TYR A 68 -1.58 -0.86 5.49
C TYR A 68 -3.09 -0.98 5.74
N ALA A 69 -3.75 -1.86 4.99
CA ALA A 69 -5.20 -1.97 4.91
C ALA A 69 -5.62 -3.45 4.86
N PRO A 70 -5.47 -4.19 5.98
CA PRO A 70 -5.80 -5.61 6.04
C PRO A 70 -7.27 -5.88 5.69
N ILE A 71 -7.56 -7.09 5.22
CA ILE A 71 -8.92 -7.56 4.97
C ILE A 71 -9.27 -8.61 6.02
N SER A 72 -10.21 -8.29 6.91
CA SER A 72 -10.75 -9.24 7.88
C SER A 72 -11.63 -10.29 7.17
N GLY A 73 -11.58 -11.54 7.63
CA GLY A 73 -12.45 -12.61 7.13
C GLY A 73 -12.01 -13.30 5.84
N GLN A 74 -10.78 -13.08 5.35
CA GLN A 74 -10.20 -13.84 4.23
C GLN A 74 -8.94 -14.60 4.67
N ASP A 75 -9.07 -15.91 4.86
CA ASP A 75 -8.01 -16.80 5.39
C ASP A 75 -6.71 -16.86 4.58
N ARG A 76 -6.69 -16.31 3.36
CA ARG A 76 -5.59 -16.47 2.42
C ARG A 76 -4.87 -15.16 2.04
N SER A 77 -5.32 -13.99 2.50
CA SER A 77 -4.67 -12.69 2.18
C SER A 77 -4.94 -11.61 3.23
N PHE A 78 -4.33 -11.75 4.40
CA PHE A 78 -4.52 -10.82 5.51
C PHE A 78 -3.79 -9.49 5.32
N HIS A 79 -2.61 -9.50 4.70
CA HIS A 79 -1.81 -8.28 4.55
C HIS A 79 -2.01 -7.68 3.15
N ARG A 80 -2.57 -6.47 3.12
CA ARG A 80 -2.70 -5.66 1.91
C ARG A 80 -2.21 -4.26 2.22
N SER A 81 -1.55 -3.66 1.24
CA SER A 81 -1.18 -2.25 1.30
C SER A 81 -1.61 -1.54 0.03
N LEU A 82 -2.11 -0.32 0.22
CA LEU A 82 -2.40 0.64 -0.84
C LEU A 82 -1.18 1.53 -1.01
N PHE A 83 -0.75 1.77 -2.24
CA PHE A 83 0.38 2.63 -2.57
C PHE A 83 -0.10 3.74 -3.49
N LEU A 84 0.29 4.97 -3.21
CA LEU A 84 -0.05 6.14 -4.00
C LEU A 84 1.21 6.78 -4.57
N PHE A 85 1.18 7.05 -5.87
CA PHE A 85 2.25 7.75 -6.58
C PHE A 85 1.75 9.08 -7.14
N CYS A 86 2.65 10.07 -7.02
CA CYS A 86 2.65 11.47 -7.38
C CYS A 86 3.29 11.94 -8.69
N CYS A 87 2.63 12.70 -9.57
CA CYS A 87 3.38 13.51 -10.53
C CYS A 87 4.09 14.67 -9.80
N LYS A 88 5.33 14.99 -10.18
CA LYS A 88 6.08 16.12 -9.61
C LYS A 88 5.88 17.44 -10.36
N THR A 89 5.27 17.38 -11.55
CA THR A 89 5.01 18.55 -12.41
C THR A 89 3.72 19.22 -11.95
N SER A 90 3.80 20.48 -11.52
CA SER A 90 2.67 21.18 -10.89
C SER A 90 1.51 21.44 -11.88
N GLU A 91 1.85 21.64 -13.14
CA GLU A 91 0.93 21.90 -14.25
C GLU A 91 0.08 20.69 -14.61
N CYS A 92 0.47 19.49 -14.15
CA CYS A 92 -0.30 18.27 -14.36
C CYS A 92 -1.51 18.15 -13.41
N TYR A 93 -1.60 19.00 -12.39
CA TYR A 93 -2.70 18.99 -11.43
C TYR A 93 -3.84 19.87 -11.92
N ALA A 94 -5.01 19.25 -12.14
CA ALA A 94 -6.23 19.94 -12.54
C ALA A 94 -7.37 19.55 -11.60
N HIS A 95 -8.37 20.44 -11.51
CA HIS A 95 -9.54 20.20 -10.67
C HIS A 95 -10.30 18.96 -11.15
N ASN A 96 -10.63 18.06 -10.20
CA ASN A 96 -11.31 16.79 -10.47
C ASN A 96 -10.59 15.88 -11.48
N ASP A 97 -9.26 15.91 -11.52
CA ASP A 97 -8.45 15.08 -12.41
C ASP A 97 -7.35 14.32 -11.66
N SER A 98 -7.40 12.99 -11.72
CA SER A 98 -6.44 12.11 -11.06
C SER A 98 -5.39 11.51 -12.00
N ARG A 99 -5.28 11.96 -13.25
CA ARG A 99 -4.28 11.46 -14.23
C ARG A 99 -2.83 11.69 -13.81
N CYS A 100 -2.62 12.61 -12.88
CA CYS A 100 -1.34 12.88 -12.22
C CYS A 100 -1.11 12.03 -10.95
N MET A 101 -2.00 11.08 -10.65
CA MET A 101 -1.91 10.16 -9.50
C MET A 101 -2.09 8.71 -9.96
N ARG A 102 -1.40 7.76 -9.29
CA ARG A 102 -1.55 6.32 -9.54
C ARG A 102 -1.68 5.57 -8.22
N GLY A 103 -2.73 4.75 -8.12
CA GLY A 103 -2.94 3.85 -6.98
C GLY A 103 -2.58 2.41 -7.33
N PHE A 104 -1.92 1.70 -6.41
CA PHE A 104 -1.64 0.27 -6.53
C PHE A 104 -2.03 -0.47 -5.26
N VAL A 105 -2.42 -1.73 -5.44
CA VAL A 105 -2.68 -2.67 -4.35
C VAL A 105 -1.64 -3.77 -4.41
N ASN A 106 -0.94 -4.02 -3.31
CA ASN A 106 -0.02 -5.15 -3.19
C ASN A 106 -0.42 -5.95 -1.95
N GLY A 107 -0.60 -7.26 -2.13
CA GLY A 107 -1.04 -8.18 -1.08
C GLY A 107 -0.08 -9.34 -0.90
N LEU A 108 -0.03 -9.87 0.32
CA LEU A 108 0.74 -11.07 0.66
C LEU A 108 -0.16 -12.10 1.35
N ALA A 109 -0.21 -13.29 0.75
CA ALA A 109 -0.84 -14.46 1.36
C ALA A 109 0.07 -15.03 2.46
N ILE A 110 -0.48 -15.27 3.67
CA ILE A 110 0.28 -15.79 4.82
C ILE A 110 0.98 -17.12 4.52
N LEU A 111 0.44 -17.95 3.62
CA LEU A 111 1.08 -19.20 3.19
C LEU A 111 2.52 -19.00 2.64
N LYS A 112 2.85 -17.81 2.14
CA LYS A 112 4.21 -17.45 1.69
C LYS A 112 5.09 -16.85 2.79
N TYR A 113 4.49 -16.24 3.81
CA TYR A 113 5.22 -15.59 4.90
C TYR A 113 5.80 -16.60 5.89
N GLN A 114 5.06 -17.67 6.20
CA GLN A 114 5.51 -18.77 7.06
C GLN A 114 6.73 -19.53 6.51
N HIS A 115 6.95 -19.52 5.19
CA HIS A 115 8.12 -20.16 4.58
C HIS A 115 9.40 -19.30 4.67
N ASN A 116 9.27 -17.98 4.79
CA ASN A 116 10.39 -17.03 4.91
C ASN A 116 10.71 -16.65 6.36
N LEU A 117 9.93 -17.11 7.34
CA LEU A 117 10.20 -16.94 8.77
C LEU A 117 10.95 -18.12 9.41
N LYS A 118 11.52 -19.05 8.63
CA LYS A 118 12.58 -19.93 9.14
C LYS A 118 13.89 -19.13 9.30
N CYS A 119 13.88 -18.15 10.21
CA CYS A 119 15.11 -17.70 10.85
C CYS A 119 15.44 -18.74 11.95
N PRO A 120 16.66 -19.32 11.95
CA PRO A 120 17.09 -20.20 13.02
C PRO A 120 17.25 -19.37 14.31
N ILE A 121 16.70 -19.89 15.40
CA ILE A 121 17.20 -19.59 16.74
C ILE A 121 18.44 -20.45 16.94
#